data_AF-A0A6H1ZX37-F1
#
_entry.id   AF-A0A6H1ZX37-F1
#
_cell.length_a   1.000
_cell.length_b   1.000
_cell.length_c   1.000
_cell.angle_alpha   90.00
_cell.angle_beta   90.00
_cell.angle_gamma   90.00
#
_symmetry.space_group_name_H-M   'P 1'
#
loop_
_entity.id
_entity.type
_entity.pdbx_description
1 polymer ?
#
loop_
_entity_poly.entity_id
_entity_poly.type
_entity_poly.pdbx_seq_one_letter_code
_entity_poly.pdbx_strand_id
1 'polypeptide(L)'
;MKKIGKGLVVLVCIVGLIVMFGCAGFQDVIVPCHINEDAADYAGIPITSYMPWTTIWDARRVDAHMEFAHTITQLTHRRMQEDDILQFDFLRDNLRINLADAAQLQEKLFDPAGPIGMVLPMLFGGTLGALFIPRKREKDLEKQLNGNKI
;
A
#
# COMPACT_ATOMS: atom_id res chain seq x y z
N MET A 1 -62.01 -26.04 42.18
CA MET A 1 -61.47 -24.68 41.96
C MET A 1 -60.03 -24.52 42.51
N LYS A 2 -59.01 -25.22 42.00
CA LYS A 2 -57.61 -25.12 42.51
C LYS A 2 -56.53 -24.78 41.45
N LYS A 3 -56.90 -24.69 40.16
CA LYS A 3 -55.93 -24.44 39.06
C LYS A 3 -55.72 -22.96 38.72
N ILE A 4 -56.70 -22.09 39.03
CA ILE A 4 -56.64 -20.65 38.73
C ILE A 4 -55.53 -19.96 39.54
N GLY A 5 -55.35 -20.33 40.81
CA GLY A 5 -54.30 -19.75 41.66
C GLY A 5 -52.87 -20.06 41.22
N LYS A 6 -52.61 -21.25 40.66
CA LYS A 6 -51.26 -21.61 40.18
C LYS A 6 -50.88 -20.85 38.90
N GLY A 7 -51.82 -20.68 37.98
CA GLY A 7 -51.60 -19.91 36.75
C GLY A 7 -51.37 -18.42 37.01
N LEU A 8 -52.11 -17.85 37.96
CA LEU A 8 -51.99 -16.44 38.33
C LEU A 8 -50.63 -16.13 39.00
N VAL A 9 -50.14 -17.03 39.86
CA VAL A 9 -48.81 -16.90 40.49
C VAL A 9 -47.70 -16.97 39.44
N VAL A 10 -47.76 -17.90 38.48
CA VAL A 10 -46.76 -17.99 37.41
C VAL A 10 -46.76 -16.73 36.54
N LEU A 11 -47.94 -16.20 36.20
CA LEU A 11 -48.06 -14.98 35.41
C LEU A 11 -47.49 -13.76 36.15
N VAL A 12 -47.74 -13.63 37.46
CA VAL A 12 -47.16 -12.56 38.29
C VAL A 12 -45.65 -12.67 38.36
N CYS A 13 -45.09 -13.87 38.48
CA CYS A 13 -43.64 -14.07 38.47
C CYS A 13 -43.01 -13.69 37.11
N ILE A 14 -43.63 -14.08 35.99
CA ILE A 14 -43.12 -13.73 34.65
C ILE A 14 -43.19 -12.22 34.42
N VAL A 15 -44.29 -11.57 34.77
CA VAL A 15 -44.43 -10.10 34.67
C VAL A 15 -43.43 -9.41 35.60
N GLY A 16 -43.23 -9.92 36.81
CA GLY A 16 -42.23 -9.41 37.74
C GLY A 16 -40.80 -9.47 37.17
N LEU A 17 -40.42 -10.59 36.55
CA LEU A 17 -39.13 -10.73 35.88
C LEU A 17 -39.00 -9.77 34.69
N ILE A 18 -40.04 -9.64 33.86
CA ILE A 18 -40.05 -8.70 32.73
C ILE A 18 -39.87 -7.25 33.22
N VAL A 19 -40.50 -6.87 34.34
CA VAL A 19 -40.32 -5.53 34.92
C VAL A 19 -38.92 -5.34 35.49
N MET A 20 -38.34 -6.34 36.16
CA MET A 20 -36.98 -6.24 36.69
C MET A 20 -35.92 -6.11 35.59
N PHE A 21 -36.05 -6.85 34.48
CA PHE A 21 -35.09 -6.77 33.36
C PHE A 21 -35.39 -5.63 32.39
N GLY A 22 -36.67 -5.31 32.16
CA GLY A 22 -37.10 -4.22 31.26
C GLY A 22 -36.80 -2.83 31.82
N CYS A 23 -36.76 -2.68 33.14
CA CYS A 23 -36.43 -1.40 33.77
C CYS A 23 -34.98 -0.98 33.50
N ALA A 24 -34.04 -1.91 33.34
CA ALA A 24 -32.64 -1.59 33.07
C ALA A 24 -32.46 -0.83 31.75
N GLY A 25 -33.09 -1.31 30.66
CA GLY A 25 -33.05 -0.61 29.37
C GLY A 25 -33.78 0.73 29.38
N PHE A 26 -34.87 0.83 30.15
CA PHE A 26 -35.61 2.09 30.31
C PHE A 26 -34.82 3.13 31.12
N GLN A 27 -34.06 2.69 32.13
CA GLN A 27 -33.17 3.55 32.90
C GLN A 27 -32.09 4.16 32.00
N ASP A 28 -31.50 3.38 31.09
CA ASP A 28 -30.47 3.88 30.17
C ASP A 28 -30.97 5.02 29.24
N VAL A 29 -32.27 5.03 28.90
CA VAL A 29 -32.89 6.07 28.07
C VAL A 29 -33.16 7.37 28.84
N ILE A 30 -33.25 7.31 30.17
CA ILE A 30 -33.60 8.48 30.99
C ILE A 30 -32.36 9.10 31.62
N VAL A 31 -31.37 8.28 31.99
CA VAL A 31 -30.19 8.75 32.70
C VAL A 31 -29.35 9.64 31.77
N PRO A 32 -29.13 10.91 32.14
CA PRO A 32 -28.31 11.82 31.36
C PRO A 32 -26.85 11.40 31.39
N CYS A 33 -26.20 11.45 30.24
CA CYS A 33 -24.79 11.12 30.06
C CYS A 33 -24.17 12.12 29.09
N HIS A 34 -23.01 12.68 29.41
CA HIS A 34 -22.34 13.60 28.49
C HIS A 34 -21.61 12.81 27.40
N ILE A 35 -21.78 13.21 26.14
CA ILE A 35 -21.12 12.63 24.96
C ILE A 35 -20.29 13.74 24.32
N ASN A 36 -19.03 13.45 24.02
CA ASN A 36 -18.18 14.40 23.29
C ASN A 36 -18.64 14.50 21.82
N GLU A 37 -18.67 15.72 21.27
CA GLU A 37 -19.08 15.97 19.88
C GLU A 37 -18.14 15.26 18.89
N ASP A 38 -16.84 15.25 19.16
CA ASP A 38 -15.84 14.55 18.32
C ASP A 38 -16.13 13.05 18.17
N ALA A 39 -16.65 12.43 19.23
CA ALA A 39 -16.98 11.00 19.23
C ALA A 39 -18.20 10.70 18.35
N ALA A 40 -19.19 11.59 18.37
CA ALA A 40 -20.37 11.48 17.52
C ALA A 40 -20.06 11.77 16.05
N ASP A 41 -19.19 12.74 15.78
CA ASP A 41 -18.69 13.04 14.45
C ASP A 41 -17.90 11.86 13.86
N TYR A 42 -17.04 11.23 14.68
CA TYR A 42 -16.33 10.01 14.28
C TYR A 42 -17.29 8.84 13.99
N ALA A 43 -18.33 8.68 14.80
CA ALA A 43 -19.37 7.68 14.63
C ALA A 43 -20.32 7.96 13.45
N GLY A 44 -20.36 9.21 12.95
CA GLY A 44 -21.23 9.64 11.86
C GLY A 44 -22.72 9.62 12.22
N ILE A 45 -23.08 9.82 13.49
CA ILE A 45 -24.47 9.79 13.95
C ILE A 45 -24.82 11.01 14.81
N PRO A 46 -26.10 11.44 14.84
CA PRO A 46 -26.52 12.53 15.70
C PRO A 46 -26.39 12.15 17.19
N ILE A 47 -26.03 13.14 18.00
CA ILE A 47 -25.72 13.02 19.44
C ILE A 47 -26.96 12.64 20.29
N THR A 48 -28.16 13.04 19.87
CA THR A 48 -29.40 12.84 20.64
C THR A 48 -30.45 12.10 19.81
N SER A 49 -31.02 11.02 20.34
CA SER A 49 -32.05 10.23 19.63
C SER A 49 -33.49 10.49 20.07
N TYR A 50 -33.74 10.81 21.35
CA TYR A 50 -35.11 10.87 21.91
C TYR A 50 -35.36 12.04 22.86
N MET A 51 -34.38 12.40 23.68
CA MET A 51 -34.48 13.46 24.69
C MET A 51 -33.74 14.72 24.22
N PRO A 52 -34.06 15.92 24.75
CA PRO A 52 -33.31 17.15 24.46
C PRO A 52 -31.92 17.17 25.12
N TRP A 53 -31.56 16.15 25.90
CA TRP A 53 -30.23 15.90 26.45
C TRP A 53 -29.72 14.52 26.02
N THR A 54 -28.42 14.33 26.11
CA THR A 54 -27.74 13.07 25.81
C THR A 54 -27.93 12.05 26.93
N THR A 55 -28.14 10.80 26.56
CA THR A 55 -28.48 9.71 27.49
C THR A 55 -27.44 8.58 27.45
N ILE A 56 -27.44 7.69 28.44
CA ILE A 56 -26.60 6.48 28.42
C ILE A 56 -26.91 5.63 27.18
N TRP A 57 -28.17 5.57 26.78
CA TRP A 57 -28.59 4.90 25.55
C TRP A 57 -27.90 5.49 24.31
N ASP A 58 -27.91 6.81 24.18
CA ASP A 58 -27.23 7.51 23.07
C ASP A 58 -25.72 7.25 23.11
N ALA A 59 -25.10 7.25 24.30
CA ALA A 59 -23.67 6.98 24.47
C ALA A 59 -23.30 5.56 24.02
N ARG A 60 -24.07 4.54 24.40
CA ARG A 60 -23.85 3.15 23.93
C ARG A 60 -24.03 3.00 22.43
N ARG A 61 -24.97 3.75 21.86
CA ARG A 61 -25.16 3.77 20.41
C ARG A 61 -23.95 4.38 19.72
N VAL A 62 -23.47 5.54 20.18
CA VAL A 62 -22.25 6.17 19.65
C VAL A 62 -21.06 5.20 19.75
N ASP A 63 -20.84 4.59 20.92
CA ASP A 63 -19.76 3.62 21.14
C ASP A 63 -19.78 2.46 20.13
N ALA A 64 -20.94 1.81 19.94
CA ALA A 64 -21.09 0.72 18.97
C ALA A 64 -20.82 1.19 17.52
N HIS A 65 -21.25 2.40 17.16
CA HIS A 65 -20.98 2.96 15.84
C HIS A 65 -19.50 3.34 15.65
N MET A 66 -18.84 3.84 16.71
CA MET A 66 -17.41 4.12 16.70
C MET A 66 -16.60 2.84 16.49
N GLU A 67 -16.93 1.76 17.22
CA GLU A 67 -16.25 0.47 17.08
C GLU A 67 -16.40 -0.09 15.66
N PHE A 68 -17.60 0.03 15.08
CA PHE A 68 -17.85 -0.39 13.71
C PHE A 68 -17.06 0.44 12.68
N ALA A 69 -17.09 1.77 12.81
CA ALA A 69 -16.34 2.68 11.94
C ALA A 69 -14.82 2.44 12.02
N HIS A 70 -14.32 2.22 13.23
CA HIS A 70 -12.92 1.90 13.48
C HIS A 70 -12.53 0.57 12.82
N THR A 71 -13.36 -0.46 12.98
CA THR A 71 -13.12 -1.79 12.40
C THR A 71 -13.09 -1.73 10.87
N ILE A 72 -14.00 -0.98 10.24
CA ILE A 72 -13.98 -0.77 8.79
C ILE A 72 -12.66 -0.12 8.36
N THR A 73 -12.24 0.94 9.06
CA THR A 73 -11.03 1.68 8.73
C THR A 73 -9.79 0.79 8.81
N GLN A 74 -9.68 -0.05 9.85
CA GLN A 74 -8.59 -1.02 9.97
C GLN A 74 -8.59 -2.04 8.83
N LEU A 75 -9.75 -2.57 8.44
CA LEU A 75 -9.87 -3.51 7.33
C LEU A 75 -9.46 -2.87 6.00
N THR A 76 -9.84 -1.62 5.77
CA THR A 76 -9.44 -0.88 4.58
C THR A 76 -7.93 -0.66 4.55
N HIS A 77 -7.32 -0.25 5.67
CA HIS A 77 -5.87 -0.09 5.75
C HIS A 77 -5.12 -1.40 5.50
N ARG A 78 -5.60 -2.51 6.07
CA ARG A 78 -5.01 -3.83 5.81
C ARG A 78 -5.04 -4.18 4.32
N ARG A 79 -6.17 -3.96 3.64
CA ARG A 79 -6.28 -4.19 2.20
C ARG A 79 -5.32 -3.32 1.39
N MET A 80 -5.22 -2.03 1.72
CA MET A 80 -4.27 -1.14 1.05
C MET A 80 -2.81 -1.61 1.22
N GLN A 81 -2.45 -2.14 2.39
CA GLN A 81 -1.12 -2.71 2.62
C GLN A 81 -0.89 -4.00 1.83
N GLU A 82 -1.88 -4.88 1.77
CA GLU A 82 -1.81 -6.12 0.97
C GLU A 82 -1.64 -5.80 -0.52
N ASP A 83 -2.41 -4.84 -1.04
CA ASP A 83 -2.31 -4.39 -2.44
C ASP A 83 -0.94 -3.77 -2.75
N ASP A 84 -0.40 -2.95 -1.84
CA ASP A 84 0.93 -2.33 -1.98
C ASP A 84 2.05 -3.38 -2.00
N ILE A 85 1.97 -4.38 -1.12
CA ILE A 85 2.94 -5.49 -1.09
C ILE A 85 2.88 -6.28 -2.40
N LEU A 86 1.69 -6.59 -2.91
CA LEU A 86 1.51 -7.30 -4.18
C LEU A 86 2.09 -6.50 -5.35
N GLN A 87 1.82 -5.19 -5.39
CA GLN A 87 2.36 -4.31 -6.43
C GLN A 87 3.89 -4.23 -6.35
N PHE A 88 4.44 -4.08 -5.15
CA PHE A 88 5.88 -4.05 -4.92
C PHE A 88 6.55 -5.35 -5.40
N ASP A 89 6.03 -6.50 -5.00
CA ASP A 89 6.60 -7.80 -5.38
C ASP A 89 6.53 -8.02 -6.90
N PHE A 90 5.42 -7.67 -7.53
CA PHE A 90 5.27 -7.73 -8.99
C PHE A 90 6.31 -6.85 -9.71
N LEU A 91 6.44 -5.59 -9.29
CA LEU A 91 7.41 -4.66 -9.89
C LEU A 91 8.85 -5.13 -9.67
N ARG A 92 9.15 -5.65 -8.48
CA ARG A 92 10.48 -6.16 -8.14
C ARG A 92 10.85 -7.39 -8.96
N ASP A 93 9.92 -8.32 -9.16
CA ASP A 93 10.17 -9.52 -9.93
C ASP A 93 10.30 -9.20 -11.42
N ASN A 94 9.51 -8.27 -11.95
CA ASN A 94 9.68 -7.75 -13.31
C ASN A 94 11.07 -7.13 -13.50
N LEU A 95 11.52 -6.29 -12.56
CA LEU A 95 12.87 -5.72 -12.57
C LEU A 95 13.95 -6.81 -12.57
N ARG A 96 13.81 -7.85 -11.74
CA ARG A 96 14.76 -8.97 -11.67
C ARG A 96 14.87 -9.73 -12.99
N ILE A 97 13.74 -9.98 -13.66
CA ILE A 97 13.73 -10.63 -14.98
C ILE A 97 14.47 -9.76 -16.00
N ASN A 98 14.14 -8.46 -16.06
CA ASN A 98 14.82 -7.54 -16.97
C ASN A 98 16.33 -7.42 -16.68
N LEU A 99 16.74 -7.44 -15.41
CA LEU A 99 18.14 -7.45 -15.03
C LEU A 99 18.84 -8.75 -15.46
N ALA A 100 18.18 -9.90 -15.34
CA ALA A 100 18.72 -11.17 -15.79
C ALA A 100 18.89 -11.21 -17.31
N ASP A 101 17.90 -10.71 -18.06
CA ASP A 101 17.95 -10.61 -19.52
C ASP A 101 19.04 -9.63 -19.98
N ALA A 102 19.13 -8.47 -19.31
CA ALA A 102 20.19 -7.49 -19.57
C ALA A 102 21.58 -8.05 -19.27
N ALA A 103 21.74 -8.81 -18.18
CA ALA A 103 22.99 -9.47 -17.84
C ALA A 103 23.39 -10.51 -18.89
N GLN A 104 22.45 -11.32 -19.39
CA GLN A 104 22.71 -12.26 -20.48
C GLN A 104 23.07 -11.56 -21.79
N LEU A 105 22.41 -10.44 -22.10
CA LEU A 105 22.75 -9.62 -23.26
C LEU A 105 24.15 -9.01 -23.13
N GLN A 106 24.47 -8.48 -21.95
CA GLN A 106 25.79 -7.93 -21.66
C GLN A 106 26.86 -9.01 -21.79
N GLU A 107 26.64 -10.21 -21.24
CA GLU A 107 27.53 -11.35 -21.37
C GLU A 107 27.75 -11.66 -22.86
N LYS A 108 26.70 -11.84 -23.66
CA LYS A 108 26.83 -12.15 -25.10
C LYS A 108 27.51 -11.05 -25.92
N LEU A 109 27.31 -9.78 -25.56
CA LEU A 109 27.86 -8.65 -26.30
C LEU A 109 29.34 -8.44 -25.98
N PHE A 110 29.72 -8.54 -24.70
CA PHE A 110 31.06 -8.26 -24.18
C PHE A 110 31.91 -9.51 -23.92
N ASP A 111 31.41 -10.70 -24.21
CA ASP A 111 32.22 -11.92 -24.27
C ASP A 111 33.42 -11.71 -25.21
N PRO A 112 34.62 -12.28 -24.96
CA PRO A 112 35.76 -12.14 -25.86
C PRO A 112 35.49 -12.70 -27.27
N ALA A 113 34.55 -13.64 -27.38
CA ALA A 113 34.04 -14.15 -28.66
C ALA A 113 32.77 -13.43 -29.14
N GLY A 114 32.30 -12.41 -28.41
CA GLY A 114 31.16 -11.58 -28.75
C GLY A 114 31.50 -10.45 -29.73
N PRO A 115 30.50 -9.83 -30.38
CA PRO A 115 30.72 -8.84 -31.43
C PRO A 115 31.48 -7.61 -30.93
N ILE A 116 31.26 -7.15 -29.69
CA ILE A 116 32.00 -6.01 -29.15
C ILE A 116 33.39 -6.47 -28.67
N GLY A 117 33.49 -7.65 -28.06
CA GLY A 117 34.77 -8.24 -27.63
C GLY A 117 35.75 -8.51 -28.78
N MET A 118 35.26 -8.84 -29.98
CA MET A 118 36.11 -8.98 -31.18
C MET A 118 36.47 -7.63 -31.82
N VAL A 119 35.57 -6.65 -31.79
CA VAL A 119 35.77 -5.36 -32.48
C VAL A 119 36.62 -4.39 -31.64
N LEU A 120 36.51 -4.42 -30.31
CA LEU A 120 37.30 -3.56 -29.40
C LEU A 120 38.81 -3.69 -29.61
N PRO A 121 39.42 -4.90 -29.61
CA PRO A 121 40.85 -5.07 -29.86
C PRO A 121 41.26 -4.60 -31.26
N MET A 122 40.40 -4.77 -32.28
CA MET A 122 40.68 -4.25 -33.63
C MET A 122 40.68 -2.72 -33.68
N LEU A 123 39.77 -2.05 -32.97
CA LEU A 123 39.73 -0.59 -32.90
C LEU A 123 40.92 -0.02 -32.12
N PHE A 124 41.30 -0.63 -31.00
CA PHE A 124 42.51 -0.23 -30.26
C PHE A 124 43.79 -0.55 -31.03
N GLY A 125 43.87 -1.68 -31.71
CA GLY A 125 44.99 -2.04 -32.59
C GLY A 125 45.11 -1.12 -33.81
N GLY A 126 43.99 -0.70 -34.40
CA GLY A 126 43.97 0.23 -35.53
C GLY A 126 44.35 1.65 -35.15
N THR A 127 43.91 2.13 -33.98
CA THR A 127 44.26 3.48 -33.48
C THR A 127 45.70 3.56 -32.98
N LEU A 128 46.19 2.53 -32.26
CA LEU A 128 47.61 2.43 -31.89
C LEU A 128 48.49 2.22 -33.12
N GLY A 129 48.07 1.37 -34.06
CA GLY A 129 48.74 1.18 -35.34
C GLY A 129 48.87 2.49 -36.13
N ALA A 130 47.80 3.29 -36.20
CA ALA A 130 47.82 4.60 -36.86
C ALA A 130 48.72 5.63 -36.17
N LEU A 131 48.94 5.53 -34.85
CA LEU A 131 49.90 6.34 -34.11
C LEU A 131 51.36 5.95 -34.37
N PHE A 132 51.63 4.67 -34.65
CA PHE A 132 52.96 4.15 -34.99
C PHE A 132 53.28 4.19 -36.49
N ILE A 133 52.31 4.48 -37.37
CA ILE A 133 52.60 4.83 -38.76
C ILE A 133 53.32 6.18 -38.74
N PRO A 134 54.62 6.24 -39.13
CA PRO A 134 55.32 7.51 -39.17
C PRO A 134 54.61 8.39 -40.20
N ARG A 135 53.95 9.46 -39.74
CA ARG A 135 53.50 10.54 -40.62
C ARG A 135 54.73 10.99 -41.39
N LYS A 136 54.80 10.67 -42.69
CA LYS A 136 55.76 11.31 -43.59
C LYS A 136 55.58 12.81 -43.37
N ARG A 137 56.60 13.47 -42.82
CA ARG A 137 56.58 14.91 -42.61
C ARG A 137 56.28 15.53 -43.97
N GLU A 138 55.32 16.45 -44.04
CA GLU A 138 54.92 17.12 -45.29
C GLU A 138 56.13 17.66 -46.09
N LYS A 139 57.22 18.00 -45.39
CA LYS A 139 58.50 18.42 -45.97
C LYS A 139 59.19 17.36 -46.85
N ASP A 140 59.01 16.07 -46.57
CA ASP A 140 59.57 14.98 -47.38
C ASP A 140 58.70 14.68 -48.61
N LEU A 141 57.38 14.92 -48.51
CA LEU A 141 56.46 14.85 -49.65
C LEU A 141 56.68 16.02 -50.62
N GLU A 142 56.91 17.25 -50.12
CA GLU A 142 57.32 18.39 -50.94
C GLU A 142 58.68 18.17 -51.62
N LYS A 143 59.65 17.55 -50.95
CA LYS A 143 60.94 17.21 -51.57
C LYS A 143 60.83 16.14 -52.66
N GLN A 144 59.93 15.17 -52.53
CA GLN A 144 59.70 14.17 -53.58
C GLN A 144 58.91 14.72 -54.78
N LEU A 145 58.00 15.69 -54.54
CA LEU A 145 57.27 16.39 -55.60
C LEU A 145 58.11 17.43 -56.34
N ASN A 146 58.97 18.16 -55.64
CA ASN A 146 59.87 19.17 -56.24
C ASN A 146 61.20 18.60 -56.74
N GLY A 147 61.65 17.44 -56.22
CA GLY A 147 62.84 16.74 -56.70
C GLY A 147 62.66 15.99 -58.03
N ASN A 148 61.44 16.00 -58.59
CA ASN A 148 61.13 15.45 -59.91
C ASN A 148 60.92 16.53 -60.99
N LYS A 149 61.32 17.78 -60.69
CA LYS A 149 61.44 18.86 -61.67
C LYS A 149 62.84 19.47 -61.57
N ILE A 150 63.71 19.00 -62.47
CA ILE A 150 64.93 19.63 -63.03
C ILE A 150 65.91 20.21 -62.01
#